data_AF-A0A6N3BKL7-F1
#
_entry.id   AF-A0A6N3BKL7-F1
#
_cell.length_a   1.000
_cell.length_b   1.000
_cell.length_c   1.000
_cell.angle_alpha   90.00
_cell.angle_beta   90.00
_cell.angle_gamma   90.00
#
_symmetry.space_group_name_H-M   'P 1'
#
loop_
_entity.id
_entity.type
_entity.pdbx_description
1 polymer ?
#
loop_
_entity_poly.entity_id
_entity_poly.type
_entity_poly.pdbx_seq_one_letter_code
_entity_poly.pdbx_strand_id
1 'polypeptide(L)'
;MDYLKILHEDSNLAADFDALFDFFLLDEPTKRDEVEGRCTFSVDGVAFARDGAGGEYHQLEDGSIGYMSSEGECGRIAESIDDLICLLVYSICWHDYCDSSQYTDVGILESYAKERYAQITSYTEMDEWETVVKALGMPSEANLAAVLQKFYDAAHREPVYQGFYHEEDGSITAYEGLFF
;
A
#
# COMPACT_ATOMS: atom_id res chain seq x y z
N MET A 1 -13.77 4.74 9.93
CA MET A 1 -13.43 4.12 11.24
C MET A 1 -12.02 4.57 11.54
N ASP A 2 -11.59 4.73 12.79
CA ASP A 2 -10.17 5.07 13.02
C ASP A 2 -9.36 3.75 13.09
N TYR A 3 -9.02 3.21 11.92
CA TYR A 3 -8.37 1.90 11.82
C TYR A 3 -6.97 1.88 12.46
N LEU A 4 -6.18 2.94 12.29
CA LEU A 4 -4.86 3.02 12.91
C LEU A 4 -4.96 3.03 14.42
N LYS A 5 -5.95 3.77 14.97
CA LYS A 5 -6.20 3.74 16.41
C LYS A 5 -6.55 2.33 16.91
N ILE A 6 -7.40 1.60 16.18
CA ILE A 6 -7.75 0.21 16.53
C ILE A 6 -6.50 -0.67 16.57
N LEU A 7 -5.63 -0.57 15.55
CA LEU A 7 -4.38 -1.33 15.49
C LEU A 7 -3.41 -0.92 16.63
N HIS A 8 -3.33 0.36 16.98
CA HIS A 8 -2.54 0.80 18.14
C HIS A 8 -3.06 0.29 19.48
N GLU A 9 -4.40 0.20 19.64
CA GLU A 9 -5.03 -0.19 20.89
C GLU A 9 -5.07 -1.72 21.10
N ASP A 10 -5.00 -2.51 20.03
CA ASP A 10 -4.99 -3.98 20.06
C ASP A 10 -3.73 -4.55 19.41
N SER A 11 -2.72 -4.84 20.24
CA SER A 11 -1.43 -5.36 19.79
C SER A 11 -1.50 -6.75 19.15
N ASN A 12 -2.52 -7.56 19.50
CA ASN A 12 -2.69 -8.87 18.86
C ASN A 12 -3.23 -8.68 17.45
N LEU A 13 -4.25 -7.82 17.31
CA LEU A 13 -4.77 -7.48 15.99
C LEU A 13 -3.71 -6.82 15.10
N ALA A 14 -2.86 -5.96 15.64
CA ALA A 14 -1.74 -5.38 14.88
C ALA A 14 -0.74 -6.44 14.42
N ALA A 15 -0.41 -7.42 15.26
CA ALA A 15 0.49 -8.52 14.89
C ALA A 15 -0.12 -9.42 13.80
N ASP A 16 -1.41 -9.75 13.92
CA ASP A 16 -2.13 -10.54 12.91
C ASP A 16 -2.24 -9.76 11.58
N PHE A 17 -2.48 -8.44 11.66
CA PHE A 17 -2.54 -7.57 10.48
C PHE A 17 -1.18 -7.47 9.79
N ASP A 18 -0.10 -7.28 10.54
CA ASP A 18 1.27 -7.27 10.03
C ASP A 18 1.61 -8.60 9.33
N ALA A 19 1.33 -9.73 10.00
CA ALA A 19 1.61 -11.05 9.45
C ALA A 19 0.86 -11.36 8.14
N LEU A 20 -0.38 -10.88 7.99
CA LEU A 20 -1.20 -11.13 6.80
C LEU A 20 -0.89 -10.18 5.65
N PHE A 21 -0.60 -8.91 5.94
CA PHE A 21 -0.57 -7.84 4.93
C PHE A 21 0.81 -7.20 4.75
N ASP A 22 1.80 -7.63 5.51
CA ASP A 22 3.15 -7.06 5.54
C ASP A 22 3.09 -5.55 5.85
N PHE A 23 2.47 -5.23 6.99
CA PHE A 23 2.15 -3.88 7.40
C PHE A 23 2.39 -3.72 8.91
N PHE A 24 3.60 -3.30 9.24
CA PHE A 24 4.00 -2.96 10.59
C PHE A 24 3.71 -1.49 10.87
N LEU A 25 2.68 -1.21 11.68
CA LEU A 25 2.33 0.14 12.13
C LEU A 25 3.36 0.65 13.17
N LEU A 26 3.97 1.80 12.90
CA LEU A 26 4.90 2.44 13.83
C LEU A 26 4.16 3.04 15.02
N ASP A 27 4.75 2.99 16.22
CA ASP A 27 4.18 3.61 17.44
C ASP A 27 3.81 5.10 17.25
N GLU A 28 4.68 5.84 16.55
CA GLU A 28 4.46 7.23 16.15
C GLU A 28 5.04 7.44 14.74
N PRO A 29 4.46 8.33 13.91
CA PRO A 29 5.04 8.66 12.62
C PRO A 29 6.45 9.22 12.74
N THR A 30 7.35 8.75 11.88
CA THR A 30 8.74 9.17 11.83
C THR A 30 9.05 9.98 10.58
N LYS A 31 10.23 10.61 10.56
CA LYS A 31 10.79 11.07 9.30
C LYS A 31 10.96 9.88 8.36
N ARG A 32 10.74 10.12 7.08
CA ARG A 32 11.01 9.15 6.02
C ARG A 32 12.48 8.78 5.99
N ASP A 33 12.78 7.58 5.54
CA ASP A 33 14.15 7.21 5.23
C ASP A 33 14.63 8.00 4.00
N GLU A 34 15.56 8.91 4.24
CA GLU A 34 16.20 9.71 3.20
C GLU A 34 17.53 9.10 2.75
N VAL A 35 17.87 7.87 3.16
CA VAL A 35 19.10 7.13 2.81
C VAL A 35 20.34 8.04 2.96
N GLU A 36 20.51 8.56 4.18
CA GLU A 36 21.57 9.52 4.53
C GLU A 36 21.50 10.85 3.77
N GLY A 37 20.28 11.30 3.41
CA GLY A 37 20.04 12.55 2.68
C GLY A 37 20.23 12.43 1.17
N ARG A 38 20.29 11.20 0.65
CA ARG A 38 20.36 10.91 -0.79
C ARG A 38 19.00 10.64 -1.42
N CYS A 39 17.92 10.57 -0.65
CA CYS A 39 16.57 10.44 -1.17
C CYS A 39 15.74 11.69 -0.92
N THR A 40 14.99 12.10 -1.95
CA THR A 40 14.00 13.19 -1.86
C THR A 40 12.71 12.78 -2.52
N PHE A 41 11.60 13.41 -2.13
CA PHE A 41 10.27 13.08 -2.63
C PHE A 41 9.57 14.32 -3.19
N SER A 42 8.71 14.12 -4.20
CA SER A 42 7.96 15.23 -4.83
C SER A 42 6.87 15.84 -3.93
N VAL A 43 6.46 15.13 -2.88
CA VAL A 43 5.45 15.57 -1.90
C VAL A 43 5.97 15.31 -0.50
N ASP A 44 5.79 16.27 0.40
CA ASP A 44 6.14 16.12 1.81
C ASP A 44 5.22 15.16 2.56
N GLY A 45 5.71 14.62 3.67
CA GLY A 45 5.04 13.54 4.38
C GLY A 45 5.92 12.88 5.44
N VAL A 46 5.33 11.92 6.13
CA VAL A 46 5.95 11.17 7.23
C VAL A 46 5.73 9.68 7.03
N ALA A 47 6.70 8.86 7.43
CA ALA A 47 6.51 7.42 7.48
C ALA A 47 5.67 7.05 8.70
N PHE A 48 4.68 6.17 8.53
CA PHE A 48 3.82 5.72 9.63
C PHE A 48 3.71 4.20 9.72
N ALA A 49 4.09 3.47 8.68
CA ALA A 49 4.18 2.02 8.69
C ALA A 49 5.30 1.54 7.76
N ARG A 50 5.67 0.26 7.90
CA ARG A 50 6.67 -0.40 7.07
C ARG A 50 6.21 -1.79 6.66
N ASP A 51 6.77 -2.31 5.59
CA ASP A 51 6.68 -3.75 5.29
C ASP A 51 7.93 -4.49 5.82
N GLY A 52 7.91 -5.81 5.72
CA GLY A 52 8.96 -6.72 6.13
C GLY A 52 10.15 -6.80 5.17
N ALA A 53 10.05 -6.19 3.98
CA ALA A 53 11.13 -6.04 2.99
C ALA A 53 11.88 -4.70 3.12
N GLY A 54 11.44 -3.81 4.01
CA GLY A 54 12.05 -2.51 4.27
C GLY A 54 11.45 -1.35 3.47
N GLY A 55 10.31 -1.54 2.80
CA GLY A 55 9.53 -0.45 2.24
C GLY A 55 8.79 0.34 3.33
N GLU A 56 8.46 1.60 3.02
CA GLU A 56 7.77 2.53 3.92
C GLU A 56 6.44 3.01 3.33
N TYR A 57 5.43 3.06 4.19
CA TYR A 57 4.15 3.70 3.93
C TYR A 57 4.20 5.13 4.47
N HIS A 58 3.90 6.09 3.59
CA HIS A 58 3.98 7.51 3.88
C HIS A 58 2.60 8.16 3.91
N GLN A 59 2.31 8.88 4.99
CA GLN A 59 1.20 9.82 5.01
C GLN A 59 1.67 11.14 4.40
N LEU A 60 1.11 11.50 3.24
CA LEU A 60 1.51 12.68 2.48
C LEU A 60 0.78 13.93 2.98
N GLU A 61 1.35 15.11 2.74
CA GLU A 61 0.79 16.40 3.16
C GLU A 61 -0.62 16.66 2.58
N ASP A 62 -0.89 16.13 1.39
CA ASP A 62 -2.20 16.22 0.74
C ASP A 62 -3.25 15.22 1.28
N GLY A 63 -2.89 14.44 2.31
CA GLY A 63 -3.75 13.46 2.98
C GLY A 63 -3.78 12.08 2.32
N SER A 64 -3.19 11.93 1.14
CA SER A 64 -3.06 10.64 0.45
C SER A 64 -1.93 9.79 1.03
N ILE A 65 -1.87 8.53 0.61
CA ILE A 65 -0.89 7.55 1.07
C ILE A 65 0.07 7.21 -0.06
N GLY A 66 1.35 7.47 0.19
CA GLY A 66 2.46 7.02 -0.64
C GLY A 66 3.04 5.71 -0.13
N TYR A 67 3.70 5.00 -1.02
CA TYR A 67 4.56 3.86 -0.70
C TYR A 67 5.91 4.04 -1.39
N MET A 68 6.97 3.62 -0.70
CA MET A 68 8.34 3.58 -1.22
C MET A 68 8.94 2.21 -0.89
N SER A 69 9.31 1.47 -1.92
CA SER A 69 9.98 0.18 -1.80
C SER A 69 11.46 0.36 -1.54
N SER A 70 12.05 -0.56 -0.76
CA SER A 70 13.51 -0.65 -0.59
C SER A 70 14.25 -0.97 -1.89
N GLU A 71 13.55 -1.45 -2.93
CA GLU A 71 14.09 -1.78 -4.25
C GLU A 71 13.98 -0.63 -5.27
N GLY A 72 13.47 0.53 -4.86
CA GLY A 72 13.45 1.73 -5.71
C GLY A 72 12.15 1.96 -6.47
N GLU A 73 11.04 1.36 -6.05
CA GLU A 73 9.69 1.71 -6.50
C GLU A 73 9.06 2.78 -5.61
N CYS A 74 8.27 3.69 -6.17
CA CYS A 74 7.59 4.75 -5.43
C CYS A 74 6.28 5.15 -6.11
N GLY A 75 5.22 5.36 -5.33
CA GLY A 75 3.96 5.85 -5.88
C GLY A 75 2.88 6.04 -4.83
N ARG A 76 1.79 6.73 -5.20
CA ARG A 76 0.58 6.76 -4.38
C ARG A 76 -0.14 5.42 -4.48
N ILE A 77 -0.65 4.94 -3.35
CA ILE A 77 -1.41 3.68 -3.30
C ILE A 77 -2.85 3.86 -2.80
N ALA A 78 -3.14 4.98 -2.14
CA ALA A 78 -4.49 5.28 -1.67
C ALA A 78 -4.71 6.78 -1.46
N GLU A 79 -5.97 7.22 -1.54
CA GLU A 79 -6.37 8.61 -1.29
C GLU A 79 -6.61 8.91 0.20
N SER A 80 -6.66 7.87 1.04
CA SER A 80 -6.89 7.98 2.48
C SER A 80 -6.45 6.70 3.21
N ILE A 81 -6.36 6.77 4.55
CA ILE A 81 -6.15 5.58 5.39
C ILE A 81 -7.28 4.55 5.22
N ASP A 82 -8.53 5.00 5.07
CA ASP A 82 -9.65 4.08 4.87
C ASP A 82 -9.50 3.32 3.54
N ASP A 83 -9.07 3.99 2.47
CA ASP A 83 -8.81 3.35 1.18
C ASP A 83 -7.58 2.44 1.24
N LEU A 84 -6.53 2.79 2.00
CA LEU A 84 -5.37 1.94 2.23
C LEU A 84 -5.77 0.63 2.92
N ILE A 85 -6.51 0.73 4.03
CA ILE A 85 -6.94 -0.46 4.77
C ILE A 85 -7.85 -1.33 3.90
N CYS A 86 -8.71 -0.73 3.08
CA CYS A 86 -9.50 -1.48 2.10
C CYS A 86 -8.61 -2.19 1.05
N LEU A 87 -7.57 -1.52 0.54
CA LEU A 87 -6.63 -2.11 -0.41
C LEU A 87 -5.91 -3.31 0.23
N LEU A 88 -5.30 -3.14 1.40
CA LEU A 88 -4.56 -4.21 2.07
C LEU A 88 -5.47 -5.41 2.38
N VAL A 89 -6.65 -5.17 2.93
CA VAL A 89 -7.58 -6.23 3.36
C VAL A 89 -8.12 -7.03 2.18
N TYR A 90 -8.54 -6.38 1.09
CA TYR A 90 -9.19 -7.09 -0.02
C TYR A 90 -8.22 -7.52 -1.12
N SER A 91 -7.05 -6.91 -1.20
CA SER A 91 -5.99 -7.21 -2.17
C SER A 91 -4.71 -7.64 -1.45
N ILE A 92 -4.79 -8.74 -0.67
CA ILE A 92 -3.61 -9.36 -0.03
C ILE A 92 -2.49 -9.51 -1.06
N CYS A 93 -1.25 -9.22 -0.68
CA CYS A 93 -0.12 -9.12 -1.62
C CYS A 93 -0.39 -8.08 -2.73
N TRP A 94 -0.82 -6.86 -2.36
CA TRP A 94 -1.29 -5.83 -3.32
C TRP A 94 -0.32 -5.54 -4.47
N HIS A 95 0.99 -5.71 -4.27
CA HIS A 95 2.03 -5.64 -5.31
C HIS A 95 1.74 -6.57 -6.51
N ASP A 96 1.18 -7.77 -6.27
CA ASP A 96 0.85 -8.74 -7.32
C ASP A 96 -0.27 -8.27 -8.26
N TYR A 97 -0.94 -7.18 -7.90
CA TYR A 97 -1.97 -6.52 -8.71
C TYR A 97 -1.40 -5.38 -9.58
N CYS A 98 -0.09 -5.13 -9.58
CA CYS A 98 0.55 -4.02 -10.28
C CYS A 98 0.82 -4.26 -11.79
N ASP A 99 -0.07 -4.96 -12.50
CA ASP A 99 0.01 -5.10 -13.96
C ASP A 99 -0.90 -4.07 -14.65
N SER A 100 -0.34 -2.94 -15.08
CA SER A 100 -1.07 -1.84 -15.72
C SER A 100 -1.89 -2.27 -16.95
N SER A 101 -1.47 -3.33 -17.65
CA SER A 101 -2.18 -3.81 -18.83
C SER A 101 -3.58 -4.36 -18.52
N GLN A 102 -3.85 -4.71 -17.25
CA GLN A 102 -5.13 -5.24 -16.79
C GLN A 102 -6.16 -4.16 -16.42
N TYR A 103 -5.75 -2.89 -16.36
CA TYR A 103 -6.59 -1.76 -15.92
C TYR A 103 -7.22 -0.99 -17.10
N THR A 104 -7.46 -1.69 -18.21
CA THR A 104 -7.89 -1.07 -19.48
C THR A 104 -9.41 -1.00 -19.64
N ASP A 105 -10.14 -1.98 -19.11
CA ASP A 105 -11.59 -1.95 -18.97
C ASP A 105 -12.07 -2.81 -17.79
N VAL A 106 -13.30 -2.54 -17.33
CA VAL A 106 -13.88 -3.16 -16.13
C VAL A 106 -13.97 -4.68 -16.21
N GLY A 107 -14.26 -5.25 -17.39
CA GLY A 107 -14.40 -6.70 -17.55
C GLY A 107 -13.06 -7.44 -17.50
N ILE A 108 -12.00 -6.82 -18.03
CA ILE A 108 -10.62 -7.31 -17.88
C ILE A 108 -10.21 -7.25 -16.41
N LEU A 109 -10.43 -6.09 -15.76
CA LEU A 109 -10.05 -5.90 -14.36
C LEU A 109 -10.81 -6.85 -13.41
N GLU A 110 -12.10 -7.08 -13.63
CA GLU A 110 -12.90 -8.07 -12.87
C GLU A 110 -12.37 -9.49 -13.02
N SER A 111 -11.96 -9.87 -14.24
CA SER A 111 -11.39 -11.20 -14.51
C SER A 111 -10.04 -11.37 -13.84
N TYR A 112 -9.16 -10.37 -13.98
CA TYR A 112 -7.85 -10.32 -13.36
C TYR A 112 -7.92 -10.36 -11.83
N ALA A 113 -8.78 -9.52 -11.25
CA ALA A 113 -9.03 -9.47 -9.81
C ALA A 113 -9.44 -10.84 -9.27
N LYS A 114 -10.37 -11.52 -9.95
CA LYS A 114 -10.86 -12.84 -9.54
C LYS A 114 -9.78 -13.92 -9.63
N GLU A 115 -9.00 -13.93 -10.71
CA GLU A 115 -7.91 -14.90 -10.90
C GLU A 115 -6.84 -14.74 -9.83
N ARG A 116 -6.36 -13.51 -9.61
CA ARG A 116 -5.35 -13.21 -8.60
C ARG A 116 -5.84 -13.49 -7.20
N TYR A 117 -7.07 -13.08 -6.85
CA TYR A 117 -7.66 -13.38 -5.56
C TYR A 117 -7.67 -14.89 -5.30
N ALA A 118 -8.17 -15.70 -6.25
CA ALA A 118 -8.21 -17.15 -6.09
C ALA A 118 -6.81 -17.78 -5.93
N GLN A 119 -5.81 -17.25 -6.63
CA GLN A 119 -4.43 -17.70 -6.49
C GLN A 119 -3.88 -17.37 -5.09
N ILE A 120 -4.00 -16.11 -4.66
CA ILE A 120 -3.44 -15.62 -3.40
C ILE A 120 -4.11 -16.33 -2.22
N THR A 121 -5.45 -16.40 -2.19
CA THR A 121 -6.18 -17.06 -1.11
C THR A 121 -5.96 -18.58 -1.06
N SER A 122 -5.33 -19.20 -2.07
CA SER A 122 -5.02 -20.63 -2.03
C SER A 122 -3.90 -20.99 -1.05
N TYR A 123 -3.09 -19.99 -0.66
CA TYR A 123 -1.98 -20.15 0.29
C TYR A 123 -2.04 -19.16 1.47
N THR A 124 -3.08 -18.32 1.55
CA THR A 124 -3.35 -17.45 2.70
C THR A 124 -4.20 -18.18 3.74
N GLU A 125 -3.88 -17.99 5.03
CA GLU A 125 -4.69 -18.47 6.15
C GLU A 125 -5.98 -17.63 6.28
N MET A 126 -7.01 -17.98 5.49
CA MET A 126 -8.23 -17.18 5.39
C MET A 126 -9.06 -17.14 6.69
N ASP A 127 -8.92 -18.12 7.58
CA ASP A 127 -9.56 -18.11 8.90
C ASP A 127 -9.01 -16.96 9.79
N GLU A 128 -7.70 -16.65 9.66
CA GLU A 128 -7.06 -15.53 10.35
C GLU A 128 -7.51 -14.20 9.71
N TRP A 129 -7.56 -14.15 8.37
CA TRP A 129 -8.10 -13.00 7.64
C TRP A 129 -9.53 -12.66 8.07
N GLU A 130 -10.42 -13.65 8.17
CA GLU A 130 -11.81 -13.42 8.62
C GLU A 130 -11.88 -12.83 10.04
N THR A 131 -10.97 -13.28 10.91
CA THR A 131 -10.86 -12.77 12.28
C THR A 131 -10.46 -11.30 12.29
N VAL A 132 -9.45 -10.93 11.50
CA VAL A 132 -8.99 -9.55 11.35
C VAL A 132 -10.09 -8.65 10.76
N VAL A 133 -10.72 -9.07 9.66
CA VAL A 133 -11.83 -8.33 9.02
C VAL A 133 -12.97 -8.05 9.99
N LYS A 134 -13.34 -9.05 10.78
CA LYS A 134 -14.38 -8.91 11.81
C LYS A 134 -13.96 -7.96 12.93
N ALA A 135 -12.71 -8.02 13.38
CA ALA A 135 -12.18 -7.14 14.42
C ALA A 135 -12.13 -5.67 13.96
N LEU A 136 -11.80 -5.44 12.68
CA LEU A 136 -11.85 -4.12 12.05
C LEU A 136 -13.28 -3.63 11.76
N GLY A 137 -14.29 -4.50 11.90
CA GLY A 137 -15.68 -4.18 11.59
C GLY A 137 -15.95 -4.00 10.10
N MET A 138 -15.12 -4.60 9.25
CA MET A 138 -15.22 -4.51 7.80
C MET A 138 -16.15 -5.60 7.23
N PRO A 139 -16.77 -5.39 6.07
CA PRO A 139 -17.52 -6.44 5.37
C PRO A 139 -16.62 -7.62 4.97
N SER A 140 -17.16 -8.84 5.00
CA SER A 140 -16.46 -10.04 4.52
C SER A 140 -16.30 -10.10 3.00
N GLU A 141 -16.99 -9.24 2.26
CA GLU A 141 -16.94 -9.17 0.81
C GLU A 141 -16.85 -7.72 0.36
N ALA A 142 -16.07 -7.48 -0.69
CA ALA A 142 -16.00 -6.21 -1.40
C ALA A 142 -15.93 -6.45 -2.91
N ASN A 143 -16.28 -5.42 -3.69
CA ASN A 143 -15.98 -5.43 -5.12
C ASN A 143 -14.47 -5.17 -5.30
N LEU A 144 -13.69 -6.24 -5.42
CA LEU A 144 -12.23 -6.16 -5.54
C LEU A 144 -11.80 -5.34 -6.76
N ALA A 145 -12.47 -5.47 -7.90
CA ALA A 145 -12.15 -4.67 -9.08
C ALA A 145 -12.32 -3.16 -8.82
N ALA A 146 -13.32 -2.76 -8.03
CA ALA A 146 -13.48 -1.36 -7.65
C ALA A 146 -12.40 -0.89 -6.66
N VAL A 147 -11.94 -1.75 -5.75
CA VAL A 147 -10.80 -1.46 -4.85
C VAL A 147 -9.53 -1.27 -5.67
N LEU A 148 -9.26 -2.17 -6.61
CA LEU A 148 -8.09 -2.09 -7.50
C LEU A 148 -8.16 -0.87 -8.42
N GLN A 149 -9.33 -0.52 -8.97
CA GLN A 149 -9.46 0.68 -9.79
C GLN A 149 -9.11 1.94 -8.98
N LYS A 150 -9.57 2.05 -7.74
CA LYS A 150 -9.18 3.16 -6.85
C LYS A 150 -7.68 3.22 -6.61
N PHE A 151 -7.05 2.07 -6.38
CA PHE A 151 -5.61 1.97 -6.23
C PHE A 151 -4.87 2.45 -7.48
N TYR A 152 -5.26 1.98 -8.65
CA TYR A 152 -4.71 2.40 -9.93
C TYR A 152 -4.90 3.91 -10.17
N ASP A 153 -6.09 4.44 -9.89
CA ASP A 153 -6.40 5.87 -10.03
C ASP A 153 -5.53 6.72 -9.09
N ALA A 154 -5.30 6.26 -7.85
CA ALA A 154 -4.41 6.93 -6.90
C ALA A 154 -2.96 6.95 -7.39
N ALA A 155 -2.46 5.83 -7.92
CA ALA A 155 -1.11 5.72 -8.50
C ALA A 155 -0.90 6.68 -9.69
N HIS A 156 -1.96 6.94 -10.47
CA HIS A 156 -1.93 7.84 -11.63
C HIS A 156 -2.39 9.27 -11.32
N ARG A 157 -2.66 9.61 -10.05
CA ARG A 157 -3.11 10.95 -9.66
C ARG A 157 -2.00 11.98 -9.86
N GLU A 158 -2.34 13.06 -10.56
CA GLU A 158 -1.47 14.22 -10.75
C GLU A 158 -1.61 15.26 -9.60
N PRO A 159 -0.49 15.87 -9.13
CA PRO A 159 0.89 15.58 -9.51
C PRO A 159 1.36 14.25 -8.92
N VAL A 160 2.09 13.43 -9.69
CA VAL A 160 2.57 12.10 -9.25
C VAL A 160 3.47 12.20 -8.01
N TYR A 161 3.31 11.24 -7.09
CA TYR A 161 4.21 11.07 -5.96
C TYR A 161 5.42 10.26 -6.41
N GLN A 162 6.59 10.91 -6.43
CA GLN A 162 7.80 10.42 -7.04
C GLN A 162 8.96 10.50 -6.05
N GLY A 163 9.71 9.41 -5.92
CA GLY A 163 10.99 9.37 -5.22
C GLY A 163 12.15 9.64 -6.17
N PHE A 164 13.20 10.25 -5.64
CA PHE A 164 14.44 10.53 -6.37
C PHE A 164 15.64 10.17 -5.52
N TYR A 165 16.55 9.39 -6.08
CA TYR A 165 17.86 9.08 -5.51
C TYR A 165 18.93 10.01 -6.10
N HIS A 166 19.76 10.59 -5.25
CA HIS A 166 20.86 11.48 -5.60
C HIS A 166 22.17 10.67 -5.58
N GLU A 167 22.70 10.40 -6.77
CA GLU A 167 23.90 9.61 -6.97
C GLU A 167 25.16 10.38 -6.54
N GLU A 168 26.24 9.64 -6.24
CA GLU A 168 27.51 10.25 -5.82
C GLU A 168 28.16 11.13 -6.90
N ASP A 169 27.87 10.86 -8.17
CA ASP A 169 28.34 11.66 -9.31
C ASP A 169 27.51 12.93 -9.54
N GLY A 170 26.48 13.16 -8.72
CA GLY A 170 25.56 14.29 -8.78
C GLY A 170 24.40 14.12 -9.76
N SER A 171 24.27 12.96 -10.42
CA SER A 171 23.08 12.63 -11.19
C SER A 171 21.89 12.27 -10.28
N ILE A 172 20.69 12.33 -10.83
CA ILE A 172 19.44 12.04 -10.11
C ILE A 172 18.73 10.92 -10.85
N THR A 173 18.47 9.82 -10.13
CA THR A 173 17.71 8.67 -10.61
C THR A 173 16.30 8.76 -10.03
N ALA A 174 15.28 8.80 -10.88
CA ALA A 174 13.90 8.68 -10.43
C ALA A 174 13.62 7.22 -10.05
N TYR A 175 12.91 7.03 -8.94
CA TYR A 175 12.36 5.74 -8.56
C TYR A 175 11.40 5.24 -9.66
N GLU A 176 11.33 3.94 -9.84
CA GLU A 176 10.32 3.34 -10.71
C GLU A 176 8.93 3.65 -10.17
N GLY A 177 8.00 4.02 -11.05
CA GLY A 177 6.64 4.31 -10.63
C GLY A 177 5.87 3.02 -10.42
N LEU A 178 5.00 2.96 -9.42
CA LEU A 178 4.05 1.87 -9.31
C LEU A 178 3.24 1.78 -10.61
N PHE A 179 3.15 0.58 -11.22
CA PHE A 179 2.52 0.30 -12.52
C PHE A 179 3.27 0.73 -13.80
N PHE A 180 4.47 1.31 -13.70
CA PHE A 180 5.22 1.88 -14.84
C PHE A 180 6.44 1.08 -15.28
#